data_AF-A0A6C0E0X7-F1
#
_entry.id   AF-A0A6C0E0X7-F1
#
_cell.length_a   1.000
_cell.length_b   1.000
_cell.length_c   1.000
_cell.angle_alpha   90.00
_cell.angle_beta   90.00
_cell.angle_gamma   90.00
#
_symmetry.space_group_name_H-M   'P 1'
#
loop_
_entity.id
_entity.type
_entity.pdbx_description
1 polymer ?
#
loop_
_entity_poly.entity_id
_entity_poly.type
_entity_poly.pdbx_seq_one_letter_code
_entity_poly.pdbx_strand_id
1 'polypeptide(L)'
;MKKIIDITDRSHTTDGDKGIKMKISKKKVNESAESDSEVKVIAINSVNPKPQAKEKKSKRDEIYRMKGMGNTLGLYSQACFSIENEYKEKKREYKISKNSKEKKEIKNELRSLKQKINNVLTDVQKFVENARSSLEQSYN
;
A
#
# COMPACT_ATOMS: atom_id res chain seq x y z
N MET A 1 43.72 23.15 -5.49
CA MET A 1 43.46 22.12 -4.45
C MET A 1 41.97 22.04 -4.23
N LYS A 2 41.31 20.94 -4.63
CA LYS A 2 39.85 20.78 -4.47
C LYS A 2 39.60 20.16 -3.09
N LYS A 3 38.78 20.83 -2.26
CA LYS A 3 38.34 20.32 -0.95
C LYS A 3 37.56 19.02 -1.16
N ILE A 4 38.02 17.94 -0.52
CA ILE A 4 37.28 16.69 -0.41
C ILE A 4 36.28 16.90 0.74
N ILE A 5 34.99 16.70 0.48
CA ILE A 5 33.95 16.69 1.51
C ILE A 5 33.98 15.28 2.11
N ASP A 6 34.38 15.22 3.38
CA ASP A 6 34.32 14.03 4.22
C ASP A 6 32.86 13.80 4.64
N ILE A 7 32.27 12.69 4.21
CA ILE A 7 30.91 12.29 4.61
C ILE A 7 31.08 11.21 5.65
N THR A 8 31.32 11.62 6.88
CA THR A 8 31.36 10.70 8.02
C THR A 8 29.97 10.13 8.25
N ASP A 9 29.89 8.81 8.16
CA ASP A 9 28.74 7.96 8.39
C ASP A 9 28.24 8.12 9.84
N ARG A 10 27.05 8.72 10.02
CA ARG A 10 26.32 8.66 11.30
C ARG A 10 25.22 7.62 11.16
N SER A 11 25.61 6.36 11.32
CA SER A 11 24.70 5.29 11.68
C SER A 11 24.02 5.64 13.00
N HIS A 12 22.73 5.96 12.95
CA HIS A 12 21.91 6.01 14.16
C HIS A 12 21.52 4.56 14.49
N THR A 13 22.13 4.02 15.53
CA THR A 13 21.75 2.74 16.13
C THR A 13 20.32 2.83 16.64
N THR A 14 19.49 1.84 16.27
CA THR A 14 18.18 1.61 16.87
C THR A 14 18.36 0.76 18.13
N ASP A 15 18.57 1.41 19.27
CA ASP A 15 18.44 0.78 20.58
C ASP A 15 16.97 0.83 21.02
N GLY A 16 16.33 -0.33 21.13
CA GLY A 16 14.99 -0.41 21.71
C GLY A 16 14.18 -1.65 21.40
N ASP A 17 14.83 -2.81 21.31
CA ASP A 17 14.21 -4.13 21.20
C ASP A 17 13.49 -4.45 22.53
N LYS A 18 12.29 -3.88 22.74
CA LYS A 18 11.39 -4.29 23.83
C LYS A 18 10.53 -5.43 23.35
N GLY A 19 11.12 -6.63 23.43
CA GLY A 19 10.46 -7.90 23.15
C GLY A 19 9.12 -8.04 23.87
N ILE A 20 8.11 -8.48 23.12
CA ILE A 20 6.82 -8.88 23.67
C ILE A 20 7.02 -10.22 24.41
N LYS A 21 6.97 -10.21 25.75
CA LYS A 21 6.82 -11.45 26.54
C LYS A 21 5.36 -11.90 26.48
N MET A 22 5.05 -12.83 25.58
CA MET A 22 3.75 -13.51 25.57
C MET A 22 3.74 -14.64 26.62
N LYS A 23 2.89 -14.51 27.66
CA LYS A 23 2.61 -15.59 28.62
C LYS A 23 1.56 -16.52 28.02
N ILE A 24 1.96 -17.71 27.59
CA ILE A 24 1.01 -18.76 27.17
C ILE A 24 0.64 -19.58 28.40
N SER A 25 -0.57 -19.38 28.93
CA SER A 25 -1.17 -20.29 29.90
C SER A 25 -1.59 -21.58 29.20
N LYS A 26 -0.99 -22.72 29.58
CA LYS A 26 -1.42 -24.04 29.12
C LYS A 26 -2.77 -24.39 29.78
N LYS A 27 -3.87 -24.21 29.05
CA LYS A 27 -5.15 -24.85 29.41
C LYS A 27 -5.19 -26.20 28.69
N LYS A 28 -5.32 -27.29 29.45
CA LYS A 28 -5.42 -28.66 28.94
C LYS A 28 -6.59 -28.78 27.97
N VAL A 29 -6.32 -29.33 26.79
CA VAL A 29 -7.31 -29.77 25.83
C VAL A 29 -7.76 -31.17 26.26
N ASN A 30 -9.05 -31.37 26.50
CA ASN A 30 -9.63 -32.71 26.55
C ASN A 30 -10.44 -32.88 25.27
N GLU A 31 -10.02 -33.86 24.47
CA GLU A 31 -10.83 -34.45 23.42
C GLU A 31 -11.98 -35.26 24.06
N SER A 32 -13.19 -35.14 23.52
CA SER A 32 -14.20 -36.21 23.59
C SER A 32 -15.27 -35.98 22.53
N ALA A 33 -15.24 -36.88 21.55
CA ALA A 33 -16.33 -37.63 20.93
C ALA A 33 -17.59 -36.92 20.38
N GLU A 34 -17.92 -37.37 19.17
CA GLU A 34 -19.12 -37.15 18.35
C GLU A 34 -20.44 -37.40 19.08
N SER A 35 -21.50 -36.70 18.66
CA SER A 35 -22.86 -37.28 18.59
C SER A 35 -23.76 -36.46 17.66
N ASP A 36 -24.29 -37.16 16.66
CA ASP A 36 -25.49 -36.81 15.89
C ASP A 36 -26.67 -36.51 16.82
N SER A 37 -27.43 -35.44 16.52
CA SER A 37 -28.83 -35.26 16.91
C SER A 37 -29.42 -34.04 16.20
N GLU A 38 -30.29 -34.28 15.23
CA GLU A 38 -31.20 -33.27 14.69
C GLU A 38 -32.17 -32.79 15.78
N VAL A 39 -32.26 -31.48 15.99
CA VAL A 39 -33.42 -30.83 16.63
C VAL A 39 -33.74 -29.53 15.88
N LYS A 40 -34.94 -29.46 15.28
CA LYS A 40 -35.51 -28.25 14.69
C LYS A 40 -35.95 -27.27 15.79
N VAL A 41 -35.45 -26.03 15.76
CA VAL A 41 -36.07 -24.89 16.44
C VAL A 41 -36.08 -23.68 15.50
N ILE A 42 -37.28 -23.29 15.08
CA ILE A 42 -37.55 -22.00 14.44
C ILE A 42 -37.54 -20.96 15.56
N ALA A 43 -36.60 -20.00 15.51
CA ALA A 43 -36.66 -18.79 16.30
C ALA A 43 -36.75 -17.59 15.35
N ILE A 44 -37.95 -17.00 15.27
CA ILE A 44 -38.16 -15.66 14.74
C ILE A 44 -37.58 -14.69 15.78
N ASN A 45 -36.58 -13.91 15.40
CA ASN A 45 -36.33 -12.62 16.03
C ASN A 45 -35.80 -11.66 14.96
N SER A 46 -36.68 -10.76 14.54
CA SER A 46 -36.42 -9.41 14.07
C SER A 46 -34.99 -8.94 14.38
N VAL A 47 -34.11 -9.01 13.38
CA VAL A 47 -32.92 -8.14 13.38
C VAL A 47 -33.40 -6.82 12.80
N ASN A 48 -34.00 -5.98 13.65
CA ASN A 48 -33.88 -4.55 13.41
C ASN A 48 -32.36 -4.29 13.35
N PRO A 49 -31.79 -3.83 12.23
CA PRO A 49 -30.39 -3.50 12.19
C PRO A 49 -30.14 -2.53 13.33
N LYS A 50 -29.32 -2.97 14.30
CA LYS A 50 -28.90 -2.12 15.40
C LYS A 50 -28.40 -0.83 14.77
N PRO A 51 -28.94 0.36 15.12
CA PRO A 51 -28.51 1.59 14.51
C PRO A 51 -26.99 1.60 14.58
N GLN A 52 -26.34 1.61 13.41
CA GLN A 52 -24.89 1.76 13.36
C GLN A 52 -24.61 3.02 14.15
N ALA A 53 -23.90 2.88 15.27
CA ALA A 53 -23.52 4.02 16.06
C ALA A 53 -22.80 4.96 15.10
N LYS A 54 -23.33 6.17 14.92
CA LYS A 54 -22.64 7.21 14.16
C LYS A 54 -21.35 7.49 14.92
N GLU A 55 -20.28 6.81 14.51
CA GLU A 55 -18.96 6.98 15.10
C GLU A 55 -18.60 8.45 14.91
N LYS A 56 -18.52 9.19 16.02
CA LYS A 56 -17.96 10.54 16.02
C LYS A 56 -16.48 10.41 15.72
N LYS A 57 -16.11 10.38 14.43
CA LYS A 57 -14.72 10.47 13.98
C LYS A 57 -14.14 11.77 14.50
N SER A 58 -13.02 11.70 15.22
CA SER A 58 -12.41 12.92 15.77
C SER A 58 -11.71 13.69 14.64
N LYS A 59 -11.62 15.03 14.75
CA LYS A 59 -10.81 15.84 13.82
C LYS A 59 -9.35 15.37 13.75
N ARG A 60 -8.85 14.74 14.82
CA ARG A 60 -7.51 14.16 14.88
C ARG A 60 -7.39 12.94 13.95
N ASP A 61 -8.40 12.08 13.90
CA ASP A 61 -8.39 10.89 13.04
C ASP A 61 -8.41 11.27 11.56
N GLU A 62 -9.15 12.33 11.22
CA GLU A 62 -9.20 12.86 9.86
C GLU A 62 -7.85 13.45 9.42
N ILE A 63 -7.15 14.15 10.32
CA ILE A 63 -5.77 14.64 10.05
C ILE A 63 -4.81 13.47 9.83
N TYR A 64 -4.88 12.41 10.63
CA TYR A 64 -4.05 11.21 10.44
C TYR A 64 -4.33 10.53 9.11
N ARG A 65 -5.61 10.42 8.72
CA ARG A 65 -6.02 9.87 7.43
C ARG A 65 -5.45 10.69 6.27
N MET A 66 -5.62 12.02 6.30
CA MET A 66 -5.08 12.92 5.28
C MET A 66 -3.55 12.85 5.18
N LYS A 67 -2.85 12.75 6.32
CA LYS A 67 -1.39 12.55 6.35
C LYS A 67 -0.98 11.22 5.69
N GLY A 68 -1.67 10.13 6.00
CA GLY A 68 -1.45 8.83 5.36
C GLY A 68 -1.65 8.89 3.84
N MET A 69 -2.67 9.63 3.39
CA MET A 69 -2.94 9.79 1.97
C MET A 69 -1.86 10.61 1.25
N GLY A 70 -1.35 11.66 1.89
CA GLY A 70 -0.20 12.42 1.39
C GLY A 70 1.05 11.55 1.24
N ASN A 71 1.33 10.66 2.20
CA ASN A 71 2.43 9.70 2.11
C ASN A 71 2.28 8.77 0.90
N THR A 72 1.08 8.20 0.70
CA THR A 72 0.81 7.32 -0.45
C THR A 72 1.00 8.04 -1.79
N LEU A 73 0.53 9.29 -1.91
CA LEU A 73 0.78 10.11 -3.10
C LEU A 73 2.28 10.38 -3.30
N GLY A 74 3.03 10.59 -2.22
CA GLY A 74 4.49 10.69 -2.27
C GLY A 74 5.16 9.45 -2.86
N LEU A 75 4.71 8.25 -2.47
CA LEU A 75 5.22 6.99 -3.02
C LEU A 75 4.94 6.87 -4.52
N TYR A 76 3.74 7.22 -4.97
CA TYR A 76 3.41 7.24 -6.39
C TYR A 76 4.26 8.26 -7.17
N SER A 77 4.49 9.45 -6.60
CA SER A 77 5.37 10.46 -7.19
C SER A 77 6.79 9.93 -7.39
N GLN A 78 7.35 9.25 -6.38
CA GLN A 78 8.67 8.62 -6.47
C GLN A 78 8.70 7.51 -7.53
N ALA A 79 7.68 6.66 -7.60
CA ALA A 79 7.58 5.62 -8.62
C ALA A 79 7.53 6.20 -10.05
N CYS A 80 6.74 7.26 -10.26
CA CYS A 80 6.67 7.97 -11.54
C CYS A 80 8.04 8.53 -11.94
N PHE A 81 8.77 9.16 -11.01
CA PHE A 81 10.09 9.71 -11.28
C PHE A 81 11.09 8.64 -11.71
N SER A 82 11.13 7.50 -11.02
CA SER A 82 12.00 6.38 -11.38
C SER A 82 11.70 5.84 -12.78
N ILE A 83 10.42 5.60 -13.10
CA ILE A 83 10.02 5.08 -14.42
C ILE A 83 10.29 6.10 -15.53
N GLU A 84 10.10 7.40 -15.26
CA GLU A 84 10.40 8.47 -16.22
C GLU A 84 11.89 8.50 -16.57
N ASN A 85 12.77 8.38 -15.58
CA ASN A 85 14.22 8.35 -15.79
C ASN A 85 14.65 7.14 -16.63
N GLU A 86 14.15 5.94 -16.28
CA GLU A 86 14.42 4.71 -17.04
C GLU A 86 13.92 4.85 -18.49
N TYR A 87 12.72 5.41 -18.69
CA TYR A 87 12.18 5.64 -20.03
C TYR A 87 13.03 6.61 -20.86
N LYS A 88 13.52 7.71 -20.24
CA LYS A 88 14.41 8.67 -20.90
C LYS A 88 15.73 8.01 -21.32
N GLU A 89 16.30 7.16 -20.48
CA GLU A 89 17.52 6.42 -20.75
C GLU A 89 17.34 5.43 -21.91
N LYS A 90 16.33 4.56 -21.83
CA LYS A 90 16.01 3.60 -22.90
C LYS A 90 15.68 4.28 -24.23
N LYS A 91 15.06 5.45 -24.19
CA LYS A 91 14.79 6.24 -25.41
C LYS A 91 16.08 6.79 -26.03
N ARG A 92 17.12 7.08 -25.23
CA ARG A 92 18.45 7.47 -25.74
C ARG A 92 19.17 6.27 -26.33
N GLU A 93 19.22 5.14 -25.62
CA GLU A 93 19.80 3.87 -26.11
C GLU A 93 19.23 3.48 -27.48
N TYR A 94 17.90 3.53 -27.62
CA TYR A 94 17.23 3.21 -28.88
C TYR A 94 17.70 4.08 -30.06
N LYS A 95 17.97 5.37 -29.81
CA LYS A 95 18.40 6.32 -30.85
C LYS A 95 19.84 6.06 -31.30
N ILE A 96 20.72 5.70 -30.37
CA ILE A 96 22.13 5.48 -30.66
C ILE A 96 22.43 4.06 -31.16
N SER A 97 21.59 3.08 -30.81
CA SER A 97 21.79 1.70 -31.25
C SER A 97 21.67 1.56 -32.77
N LYS A 98 22.74 1.02 -33.36
CA LYS A 98 22.85 0.67 -34.79
C LYS A 98 22.51 -0.80 -35.04
N ASN A 99 22.48 -1.63 -34.00
CA ASN A 99 22.17 -3.06 -34.10
C ASN A 99 20.65 -3.28 -34.13
N SER A 100 20.15 -4.00 -35.14
CA SER A 100 18.71 -4.22 -35.35
C SER A 100 18.07 -5.11 -34.28
N LYS A 101 18.80 -6.09 -33.72
CA LYS A 101 18.30 -6.98 -32.66
C LYS A 101 18.17 -6.22 -31.34
N GLU A 102 19.23 -5.51 -30.95
CA GLU A 102 19.25 -4.66 -29.75
C GLU A 102 18.15 -3.59 -29.80
N LYS A 103 17.95 -2.94 -30.96
CA LYS A 103 16.84 -2.00 -31.14
C LYS A 103 15.46 -2.61 -30.86
N LYS A 104 15.26 -3.87 -31.24
CA LYS A 104 13.99 -4.58 -31.01
C LYS A 104 13.79 -4.86 -29.52
N GLU A 105 14.85 -5.23 -28.82
CA GLU A 105 14.84 -5.44 -27.36
C GLU A 105 14.52 -4.15 -26.61
N ILE A 106 15.24 -3.04 -26.91
CA ILE A 106 14.98 -1.73 -26.31
C ILE A 106 13.54 -1.25 -26.61
N LYS A 107 13.02 -1.52 -27.81
CA LYS A 107 11.62 -1.20 -28.15
C LYS A 107 10.61 -1.96 -27.27
N ASN A 108 10.91 -3.20 -26.91
CA ASN A 108 10.06 -3.98 -26.00
C ASN A 108 10.13 -3.45 -24.57
N GLU A 109 11.32 -3.06 -24.10
CA GLU A 109 11.49 -2.41 -22.80
C GLU A 109 10.72 -1.09 -22.72
N LEU A 110 10.82 -0.24 -23.75
CA LEU A 110 10.04 1.01 -23.82
C LEU A 110 8.53 0.78 -23.80
N ARG A 111 8.03 -0.31 -24.41
CA ARG A 111 6.61 -0.70 -24.31
C ARG A 111 6.24 -1.14 -22.89
N SER A 112 7.10 -1.93 -22.25
CA SER A 112 6.92 -2.35 -20.85
C SER A 112 6.87 -1.14 -19.91
N LEU A 113 7.77 -0.16 -20.10
CA LEU A 113 7.79 1.07 -19.30
C LEU A 113 6.52 1.91 -19.50
N LYS A 114 6.01 2.02 -20.74
CA LYS A 114 4.70 2.66 -20.98
C LYS A 114 3.57 1.96 -20.24
N GLN A 115 3.57 0.63 -20.21
CA GLN A 115 2.57 -0.12 -19.46
C GLN A 115 2.68 0.14 -17.96
N LYS A 116 3.90 0.17 -17.41
CA LYS A 116 4.13 0.51 -15.99
C LYS A 116 3.59 1.92 -15.67
N ILE A 117 3.83 2.90 -16.53
CA ILE A 117 3.28 4.27 -16.37
C ILE A 117 1.75 4.23 -16.32
N ASN A 118 1.11 3.53 -17.26
CA ASN A 118 -0.35 3.42 -17.31
C ASN A 118 -0.93 2.75 -16.06
N ASN A 119 -0.27 1.72 -15.54
CA ASN A 119 -0.67 1.05 -14.30
C ASN A 119 -0.59 2.03 -13.12
N VAL A 120 0.53 2.75 -12.96
CA VAL A 120 0.68 3.74 -11.88
C VAL A 120 -0.37 4.86 -11.99
N LEU A 121 -0.64 5.35 -13.20
CA LEU A 121 -1.71 6.34 -13.43
C LEU A 121 -3.08 5.81 -13.00
N THR A 122 -3.38 4.56 -13.34
CA THR A 122 -4.65 3.91 -12.97
C THR A 122 -4.77 3.77 -11.45
N ASP A 123 -3.69 3.39 -10.77
CA ASP A 123 -3.68 3.23 -9.31
C ASP A 123 -3.81 4.58 -8.59
N VAL A 124 -3.14 5.63 -9.09
CA VAL A 124 -3.30 7.00 -8.58
C VAL A 124 -4.73 7.51 -8.78
N GLN A 125 -5.34 7.28 -9.96
CA GLN A 125 -6.72 7.68 -10.23
C GLN A 125 -7.69 7.02 -9.25
N LYS A 126 -7.61 5.69 -9.10
CA LYS A 126 -8.44 4.95 -8.14
C LYS A 126 -8.23 5.45 -6.71
N PHE A 127 -6.98 5.72 -6.34
CA PHE A 127 -6.66 6.24 -5.01
C PHE A 127 -7.31 7.62 -4.76
N VAL A 128 -7.22 8.53 -5.73
CA VAL A 128 -7.81 9.88 -5.64
C VAL A 128 -9.34 9.83 -5.67
N GLU A 129 -9.94 8.93 -6.43
CA GLU A 129 -11.40 8.72 -6.41
C GLU A 129 -11.87 8.19 -5.05
N ASN A 130 -11.19 7.18 -4.49
CA ASN A 130 -11.50 6.66 -3.16
C ASN A 130 -11.31 7.71 -2.07
N ALA A 131 -10.24 8.51 -2.18
CA ALA A 131 -9.96 9.65 -1.32
C ALA A 131 -11.12 10.65 -1.30
N ARG A 132 -11.60 11.01 -2.51
CA ARG A 132 -12.70 11.94 -2.71
C ARG A 132 -14.02 11.39 -2.16
N SER A 133 -14.38 10.15 -2.51
CA SER A 133 -15.61 9.52 -2.00
C SER A 133 -15.64 9.45 -0.48
N SER A 134 -14.49 9.15 0.15
CA SER A 134 -14.37 9.13 1.61
C SER A 134 -14.57 10.51 2.25
N LEU A 135 -14.11 11.58 1.58
CA LEU A 135 -14.32 12.95 2.01
C LEU A 135 -15.80 13.34 1.85
N GLU A 136 -16.40 13.09 0.70
CA GLU A 136 -17.81 13.40 0.43
C GLU A 136 -18.76 12.72 1.45
N GLN A 137 -18.49 11.47 1.81
CA GLN A 137 -19.24 10.76 2.86
C GLN A 137 -19.08 11.36 4.27
N SER A 138 -17.99 12.08 4.54
CA SER A 138 -17.73 12.66 5.86
C SER A 138 -18.39 14.04 6.05
N TYR A 139 -18.79 14.69 4.95
CA TYR A 139 -19.50 15.98 4.97
C TYR A 139 -21.04 15.84 4.86
N ASN A 140 -21.54 14.65 4.53
CA ASN A 140 -22.96 14.28 4.49
C ASN A 140 -23.38 13.52 5.77
#